data_AF-A0A920DKA0-F1
#
_entry.id   AF-A0A920DKA0-F1
#
_cell.length_a   1.000
_cell.length_b   1.000
_cell.length_c   1.000
_cell.angle_alpha   90.00
_cell.angle_beta   90.00
_cell.angle_gamma   90.00
#
_symmetry.space_group_name_H-M   'P 1'
#
loop_
_entity.id
_entity.type
_entity.pdbx_description
1 polymer ?
#
loop_
_entity_poly.entity_id
_entity_poly.type
_entity_poly.pdbx_seq_one_letter_code
_entity_poly.pdbx_strand_id
1 'polypeptide(L)' 'MYLIMKEENQQRFGFVNFAETWNGRMAMMGILIGLGTELITGQSILRQIGIG' A
#
# COMPACT_ATOMS: atom_id res chain seq x y z
N MET A 1 35.46 -4.18 26.42
CA MET A 1 34.65 -4.97 25.48
C MET A 1 33.40 -4.15 25.17
N TYR A 2 33.49 -3.30 24.13
CA TYR A 2 32.42 -2.41 23.70
C TYR A 2 31.53 -3.15 22.72
N LEU A 3 30.30 -3.49 23.09
CA LEU A 3 29.24 -3.83 22.14
C LEU A 3 28.13 -2.82 22.33
N ILE A 4 28.26 -1.72 21.59
CA ILE A 4 27.29 -0.65 21.49
C ILE A 4 26.00 -1.24 20.91
N MET A 5 24.94 -1.20 21.70
CA MET A 5 23.58 -1.47 21.25
C MET A 5 23.18 -0.34 20.29
N LYS A 6 23.16 -0.62 18.99
CA LYS A 6 22.67 0.33 17.99
C LYS A 6 21.14 0.36 18.10
N GLU A 7 20.60 1.33 18.84
CA GLU A 7 19.18 1.66 18.74
C GLU A 7 18.94 2.20 17.32
N GLU A 8 18.45 1.35 16.41
CA GLU A 8 17.84 1.83 15.17
C GLU A 8 16.48 2.43 15.52
N ASN A 9 16.51 3.66 16.02
CA ASN A 9 15.34 4.52 16.05
C ASN A 9 15.02 4.93 14.61
N GLN A 10 14.45 3.99 13.86
CA GLN A 10 13.85 4.23 12.55
C GLN A 10 12.72 5.22 12.79
N GLN A 11 12.93 6.51 12.51
CA GLN A 11 11.89 7.51 12.60
C GLN A 11 10.69 7.05 11.75
N ARG A 12 9.62 6.55 12.40
CA ARG A 12 8.47 5.89 11.73
C ARG A 12 7.45 6.89 11.18
N PHE A 13 7.67 8.18 11.39
CA PHE A 13 6.74 9.26 11.09
C PHE A 13 7.44 10.37 10.30
N GLY A 14 6.91 10.67 9.11
CA GLY A 14 7.46 11.62 8.13
C GLY A 14 7.52 11.02 6.71
N PHE A 15 8.06 11.78 5.74
CA PHE A 15 8.44 11.27 4.42
C PHE A 15 9.73 10.44 4.54
N VAL A 16 9.61 9.28 5.17
CA VAL A 16 10.71 8.33 5.36
C VAL A 16 10.54 7.15 4.40
N ASN A 17 11.63 6.50 4.01
CA ASN A 17 11.60 5.33 3.11
C ASN A 17 10.59 4.25 3.55
N PHE A 18 10.36 4.11 4.86
CA PHE A 18 9.34 3.22 5.40
C PHE A 18 7.92 3.60 4.91
N ALA A 19 7.55 4.88 5.00
CA ALA A 19 6.25 5.39 4.57
C ALA A 19 6.08 5.31 3.04
N GLU A 20 7.12 5.62 2.26
CA GLU A 20 7.08 5.50 0.80
C GLU A 20 6.89 4.04 0.35
N THR A 21 7.62 3.11 0.97
CA THR A 21 7.48 1.66 0.68
C THR A 21 6.08 1.17 1.06
N TRP A 22 5.55 1.63 2.19
CA TRP A 22 4.23 1.23 2.65
C TRP A 22 3.13 1.79 1.75
N ASN A 23 3.22 3.07 1.37
CA ASN A 23 2.28 3.72 0.45
C ASN A 23 2.32 3.08 -0.94
N GLY A 24 3.50 2.75 -1.46
CA GLY A 24 3.65 2.06 -2.75
C GLY A 24 2.99 0.69 -2.75
N ARG A 25 3.13 -0.10 -1.67
CA ARG A 25 2.47 -1.41 -1.53
C ARG A 25 0.95 -1.28 -1.47
N MET A 26 0.45 -0.28 -0.74
CA MET A 26 -0.99 -0.04 -0.66
C MET A 26 -1.58 0.38 -2.02
N ALA A 27 -0.85 1.18 -2.80
CA ALA A 27 -1.26 1.52 -4.16
C ALA A 27 -1.32 0.28 -5.08
N MET A 28 -0.31 -0.58 -5.03
CA MET A 28 -0.30 -1.84 -5.81
C MET A 28 -1.44 -2.77 -5.39
N MET A 29 -1.74 -2.88 -4.09
CA MET A 29 -2.89 -3.65 -3.59
C MET A 29 -4.23 -3.06 -4.06
N GLY A 30 -4.36 -1.73 -4.11
CA GLY A 30 -5.56 -1.07 -4.64
C GLY A 30 -5.82 -1.42 -6.10
N ILE A 31 -4.78 -1.44 -6.94
CA ILE A 31 -4.86 -1.88 -8.33
C ILE A 31 -5.23 -3.37 -8.41
N LEU A 32 -4.60 -4.22 -7.59
CA LEU A 32 -4.85 -5.66 -7.58
C LEU A 32 -6.29 -5.98 -7.18
N ILE A 33 -6.81 -5.32 -6.15
CA ILE A 33 -8.21 -5.47 -5.72
C ILE A 33 -9.14 -4.91 -6.80
N GLY A 34 -8.80 -3.78 -7.42
CA GLY A 34 -9.58 -3.21 -8.51
C GLY A 34 -9.73 -4.20 -9.67
N LEU A 35 -8.63 -4.71 -10.21
CA LEU A 35 -8.65 -5.71 -11.26
C LEU A 35 -9.32 -7.01 -10.82
N GLY A 36 -9.07 -7.47 -9.59
CA GLY A 36 -9.69 -8.68 -9.04
C GLY A 36 -11.21 -8.57 -8.92
N THR A 37 -11.72 -7.42 -8.47
CA THR A 37 -13.16 -7.16 -8.38
C THR A 37 -13.81 -7.04 -9.76
N GLU A 38 -13.13 -6.44 -10.74
CA GLU A 38 -13.58 -6.40 -12.13
C GLU A 38 -13.68 -7.81 -12.74
N LEU A 39 -12.71 -8.70 -12.46
CA LEU A 39 -12.74 -10.09 -12.94
C LEU A 39 -13.87 -10.91 -12.30
N ILE A 40 -14.13 -10.74 -11.00
CA ILE A 40 -15.14 -11.52 -10.27
C ILE A 40 -16.56 -11.06 -10.62
N THR A 41 -16.78 -9.76 -10.80
CA THR A 41 -18.12 -9.22 -11.10
C THR A 41 -18.42 -9.07 -12.59
N GLY A 42 -17.40 -9.13 -13.47
CA GLY A 42 -17.57 -8.97 -14.92
C GLY A 42 -18.08 -7.59 -15.33
N GLN A 43 -18.14 -6.64 -14.39
CA GLN A 43 -18.53 -5.26 -14.57
C GLN A 43 -17.37 -4.40 -14.08
N SER A 44 -16.96 -3.42 -14.89
CA SER A 44 -15.90 -2.49 -14.50
C SER A 44 -16.26 -1.77 -13.20
N ILE A 45 -15.24 -1.37 -12.43
CA ILE A 45 -15.42 -0.64 -11.16
C ILE A 45 -16.33 0.60 -11.30
N LEU A 46 -16.42 1.14 -12.52
CA LEU A 46 -17.30 2.24 -12.93
C LEU A 46 -18.80 1.93 -12.78
N ARG A 47 -19.21 0.66 -12.96
CA ARG A 47 -20.61 0.24 -12.87
C ARG A 47 -21.04 -0.01 -11.43
N GLN A 48 -20.11 -0.43 -10.55
CA GLN A 48 -20.38 -0.58 -9.12
C GLN A 48 -20.46 0.77 -8.37
N ILE A 49 -19.79 1.81 -8.87
CA ILE A 49 -19.87 3.18 -8.31
C ILE A 49 -21.11 3.94 -8.83
N GLY A 50 -21.95 3.30 -9.65
CA GLY A 50 -23.25 3.85 -10.06
C GLY A 50 -23.20 4.84 -11.23
N ILE A 51 -22.12 4.81 -12.02
CA ILE A 51 -21.99 5.65 -13.23
C ILE A 51 -22.36 4.84 -14.51
N GLY A 52 -23.26 3.86 -14.37
CA GLY A 52 -23.73 3.02 -15.50
C GLY A 52 -24.99 2.24 -15.18
#